data_AF-A0A455U0G0-F1
#
_entry.id   AF-A0A455U0G0-F1
#
_cell.length_a   1.000
_cell.length_b   1.000
_cell.length_c   1.000
_cell.angle_alpha   90.00
_cell.angle_beta   90.00
_cell.angle_gamma   90.00
#
_symmetry.space_group_name_H-M   'P 1'
#
loop_
_entity.id
_entity.type
_entity.pdbx_description
1 polymer ?
#
loop_
_entity_poly.entity_id
_entity_poly.type
_entity_poly.pdbx_seq_one_letter_code
_entity_poly.pdbx_strand_id
1 'polypeptide(L)' 'MNQERVFKVLLGPHVTEKAAMAAERNQYVFKVASDATKPEIKKAVEALFGKRSAVFRY' A
#
# COMPACT_ATOMS: atom_id res chain seq x y z
N MET A 1 -18.80 3.28 5.44
CA MET A 1 -17.60 2.56 4.96
C MET A 1 -17.35 1.41 5.91
N ASN A 2 -17.38 0.16 5.42
CA ASN A 2 -17.17 -1.02 6.26
C ASN A 2 -15.68 -1.11 6.60
N GLN A 3 -15.29 -0.80 7.83
CA GLN A 3 -13.88 -0.76 8.28
C GLN A 3 -13.13 -2.07 7.98
N GLU A 4 -13.85 -3.19 7.93
CA GLU A 4 -13.31 -4.51 7.56
C GLU A 4 -12.68 -4.55 6.16
N ARG A 5 -13.17 -3.75 5.20
CA ARG A 5 -12.59 -3.71 3.86
C ARG A 5 -11.23 -3.01 3.85
N VAL A 6 -11.02 -2.00 4.70
CA VAL A 6 -9.75 -1.26 4.78
C VAL A 6 -8.58 -2.21 5.09
N PHE A 7 -8.82 -3.22 5.93
CA PHE A 7 -7.82 -4.24 6.26
C PHE A 7 -7.63 -5.30 5.15
N LYS A 8 -8.61 -5.50 4.27
CA LYS A 8 -8.53 -6.43 3.12
C LYS A 8 -7.90 -5.81 1.88
N VAL A 9 -7.76 -4.48 1.84
CA VAL A 9 -7.20 -3.74 0.70
C VAL A 9 -5.70 -4.00 0.53
N LEU A 10 -4.94 -4.14 1.63
CA LEU A 10 -3.51 -4.44 1.60
C LEU A 10 -3.29 -5.95 1.71
N LEU A 11 -2.92 -6.57 0.60
CA LEU A 11 -2.63 -8.02 0.54
C LEU A 11 -1.23 -8.34 1.08
N GLY A 12 -0.31 -7.38 1.00
CA GLY A 12 1.03 -7.50 1.58
C GLY A 12 2.06 -6.60 0.90
N PRO A 13 3.26 -6.45 1.49
CA PRO A 13 4.37 -5.76 0.86
C PRO A 13 4.89 -6.57 -0.33
N HIS A 14 5.19 -5.90 -1.44
CA HIS A 14 5.79 -6.52 -2.60
C HIS A 14 7.30 -6.30 -2.57
N VAL A 15 8.05 -7.31 -2.14
CA VAL A 15 9.50 -7.23 -1.99
C VAL A 15 10.17 -7.83 -3.22
N THR A 16 10.67 -6.96 -4.09
CA THR A 16 11.51 -7.31 -5.25
C THR A 16 12.75 -6.40 -5.23
N GLU A 17 13.78 -6.74 -6.00
CA GLU A 17 14.98 -5.89 -6.13
C GLU A 17 14.61 -4.45 -6.54
N LYS A 18 13.59 -4.32 -7.40
CA LYS A 18 13.02 -3.03 -7.78
C LYS A 18 12.32 -2.31 -6.62
N ALA A 19 11.61 -3.04 -5.77
CA ALA A 19 10.98 -2.47 -4.59
C ALA A 19 12.01 -2.07 -3.52
N ALA A 20 13.12 -2.82 -3.39
CA ALA A 20 14.24 -2.44 -2.53
C ALA A 20 14.90 -1.14 -3.02
N MET A 21 15.15 -1.01 -4.33
CA MET A 21 15.64 0.25 -4.92
C MET A 21 14.65 1.41 -4.74
N ALA A 22 13.34 1.13 -4.79
CA ALA A 22 12.31 2.13 -4.51
C ALA A 22 12.30 2.54 -3.02
N ALA A 23 12.58 1.60 -2.11
CA ALA A 23 12.65 1.87 -0.68
C ALA A 23 13.80 2.84 -0.35
N GLU A 24 14.94 2.76 -1.05
CA GLU A 24 16.01 3.77 -0.94
C GLU A 24 15.53 5.18 -1.33
N ARG A 25 14.53 5.27 -2.21
CA ARG A 25 13.87 6.52 -2.62
C ARG A 25 12.66 6.88 -1.75
N ASN A 26 12.51 6.26 -0.58
CA ASN A 26 11.33 6.39 0.30
C ASN A 26 10.01 5.98 -0.37
N GLN A 27 10.04 5.02 -1.30
CA GLN A 27 8.88 4.50 -2.00
C GLN A 27 8.68 3.03 -1.67
N TYR A 28 7.56 2.72 -1.04
CA TYR A 28 7.19 1.34 -0.74
C TYR A 28 6.18 0.83 -1.75
N VAL A 29 6.35 -0.41 -2.19
CA VAL A 29 5.45 -1.08 -3.13
C VAL A 29 4.62 -2.10 -2.36
N PHE A 30 3.30 -1.98 -2.45
CA PHE A 30 2.36 -2.89 -1.83
C PHE A 30 1.48 -3.53 -2.88
N LYS A 31 1.19 -4.81 -2.69
CA LYS A 31 0.17 -5.51 -3.45
C LYS A 31 -1.19 -5.18 -2.83
N VAL A 32 -2.07 -4.61 -3.62
CA VAL A 32 -3.42 -4.24 -3.22
C VAL A 32 -4.44 -5.09 -3.94
N ALA A 33 -5.64 -5.21 -3.37
CA ALA A 33 -6.75 -5.86 -4.04
C ALA A 33 -7.19 -5.04 -5.28
N SER A 34 -7.59 -5.72 -6.35
CA SER A 34 -7.95 -5.09 -7.63
C SER A 34 -9.21 -4.21 -7.54
N ASP A 35 -10.03 -4.43 -6.53
CA ASP A 35 -11.23 -3.65 -6.21
C ASP A 35 -10.94 -2.44 -5.31
N ALA A 36 -9.68 -2.25 -4.89
CA ALA A 36 -9.29 -1.19 -3.99
C ALA A 36 -9.15 0.17 -4.70
N THR A 37 -9.76 1.21 -4.13
CA THR A 37 -9.63 2.57 -4.65
C THR A 37 -8.47 3.32 -4.01
N LYS A 38 -7.86 4.28 -4.75
CA LYS A 38 -6.76 5.15 -4.26
C LYS A 38 -7.01 5.76 -2.85
N PRO A 39 -8.20 6.32 -2.52
CA PRO A 39 -8.45 6.86 -1.19
C PRO A 39 -8.52 5.78 -0.09
N GLU A 40 -9.02 4.58 -0.40
CA GLU A 40 -9.04 3.45 0.54
C GLU A 40 -7.65 2.93 0.84
N ILE A 41 -6.82 2.77 -0.21
CA ILE A 41 -5.43 2.35 -0.08
C ILE A 41 -4.65 3.34 0.80
N LYS A 42 -4.85 4.65 0.57
CA LYS A 42 -4.22 5.70 1.37
C LYS A 42 -4.61 5.58 2.85
N LYS A 43 -5.91 5.44 3.15
CA LYS A 43 -6.39 5.27 4.53
C LYS A 43 -5.85 4.00 5.17
N ALA A 44 -5.77 2.89 4.43
CA ALA A 44 -5.27 1.61 4.93
C ALA A 44 -3.77 1.69 5.26
N VAL A 45 -2.97 2.32 4.39
CA VAL A 45 -1.53 2.54 4.64
C VAL A 45 -1.31 3.54 5.78
N GLU A 46 -2.10 4.62 5.84
CA GLU A 46 -2.02 5.58 6.95
C GLU A 46 -2.41 4.93 8.29
N ALA A 47 -3.44 4.07 8.30
CA ALA A 47 -3.89 3.36 9.51
C ALA A 47 -2.89 2.30 9.99
N LEU A 48 -2.22 1.58 9.07
CA LEU A 48 -1.30 0.49 9.41
C LEU A 48 0.16 0.93 9.58
N PHE A 49 0.61 1.92 8.81
CA PHE A 49 2.02 2.31 8.72
C PHE A 49 2.30 3.78 9.04
N GLY A 50 1.27 4.62 9.25
CA GLY A 50 1.39 5.96 9.84
C GLY A 50 2.22 7.02 9.09
N LYS A 51 2.92 6.67 8.00
CA LYS A 51 3.85 7.57 7.28
C LYS A 51 3.75 7.49 5.75
N ARG A 52 4.12 8.62 5.17
CA ARG A 52 3.83 9.17 3.84
C ARG A 52 4.56 8.42 2.70
N SER A 53 3.85 8.26 1.58
CA SER A 53 4.36 7.99 0.22
C SER A 53 4.72 6.54 -0.12
N ALA A 54 3.72 5.72 -0.43
CA ALA A 54 3.90 4.47 -1.15
C ALA A 54 3.56 4.66 -2.63
N VAL A 55 4.39 4.14 -3.52
CA VAL A 55 4.13 4.15 -4.97
C VAL A 55 3.38 2.87 -5.30
N PHE A 56 2.08 3.01 -5.53
CA PHE A 56 1.21 1.91 -5.90
C PHE A 56 1.29 1.71 -7.41
N ARG A 57 1.86 0.58 -7.84
CA ARG A 57 1.76 0.12 -9.21
C ARG A 57 0.90 -1.13 -9.21
N TYR A 58 -0.17 -1.07 -9.99
CA TYR A 58 -1.14 -2.13 -10.29
C TYR A 58 -0.44 -3.34 -10.91
#